data_AF-D4DUL3-F1
#
_entry.id   AF-D4DUL3-F1
#
_cell.length_a   1.000
_cell.length_b   1.000
_cell.length_c   1.000
_cell.angle_alpha   90.00
_cell.angle_beta   90.00
_cell.angle_gamma   90.00
#
_symmetry.space_group_name_H-M   'P 1'
#
loop_
_entity.id
_entity.type
_entity.pdbx_description
1 polymer ?
#
loop_
_entity_poly.entity_id
_entity_poly.type
_entity_poly.pdbx_seq_one_letter_code
_entity_poly.pdbx_strand_id
1 'polypeptide(L)'
;MSHFDMAKAQACIDAGVNRISIGVQTFDTAIRRRLGRKHSGEEAAAYLEKLGRLDAVVVADLIFGLPGQDDEVWRNDLRIAAALPLSGLDTYAFNCYPFLPINRMIEKGAFPPPAGFDTQSLQYAYTVEYLAQQGWRQISNNHFAYPERGERNLYNRLVKSNMACLAFGSGAGGNGGGYSYQVQSDLDSYLATPAGQKNIAYMSRHSDNKYLLGRLQHDIETGTIDSRLFAGQPRAQALLAQWAELGLTGKPDSDGLIHLNTSGRYWSPTLTRKLMLALPANEEKEQSMPNPLSAEQQTVLRNSLAENPGQILEMLAGRFQCSFEEVINCLPAGTVKKTDGGRFVEIMQAVAKWDEAVTFIAHTPDVIAEVTGKLPGGSVGRGFYNFKEAEPGGIHGHIYYENCTAVYLVERPFMGKDTVSLNFINRSGGAMFKIYVGRDENGELRQNQIEAMRALFAEGKGA
;
A
#
# COMPACT_ATOMS: atom_id res chain seq x y z
N MET A 1 29.10 -1.52 15.64
CA MET A 1 29.82 -2.72 15.15
C MET A 1 30.91 -2.46 14.11
N SER A 2 30.69 -1.95 12.90
CA SER A 2 31.82 -1.58 12.00
C SER A 2 32.20 -0.09 12.03
N HIS A 3 31.20 0.79 12.18
CA HIS A 3 31.37 2.25 12.06
C HIS A 3 30.69 3.05 13.18
N PHE A 4 30.13 2.34 14.14
CA PHE A 4 29.50 2.85 15.37
C PHE A 4 29.99 1.96 16.52
N ASP A 5 31.15 2.28 17.06
CA ASP A 5 31.80 1.54 18.15
C ASP A 5 31.35 2.10 19.52
N MET A 6 31.89 1.56 20.61
CA MET A 6 31.54 2.01 21.96
C MET A 6 31.97 3.46 22.22
N ALA A 7 33.11 3.90 21.67
CA ALA A 7 33.57 5.27 21.83
C ALA A 7 32.61 6.27 21.15
N LYS A 8 32.14 5.96 19.94
CA LYS A 8 31.14 6.77 19.24
C LYS A 8 29.78 6.72 19.93
N ALA A 9 29.37 5.56 20.45
CA ALA A 9 28.13 5.44 21.22
C ALA A 9 28.18 6.33 22.48
N GLN A 10 29.28 6.30 23.23
CA GLN A 10 29.47 7.17 24.39
C GLN A 10 29.47 8.64 24.00
N ALA A 11 30.20 9.03 22.94
CA ALA A 11 30.22 10.41 22.47
C ALA A 11 28.82 10.92 22.06
N CYS A 12 27.97 10.06 21.51
CA CYS A 12 26.56 10.41 21.25
C CYS A 12 25.78 10.65 22.55
N ILE A 13 25.96 9.80 23.55
CA ILE A 13 25.29 9.93 24.86
C ILE A 13 25.74 11.22 25.55
N ASP A 14 27.04 11.50 25.55
CA ASP A 14 27.61 12.73 26.11
C ASP A 14 27.08 13.99 25.39
N ALA A 15 26.71 13.86 24.11
CA ALA A 15 26.06 14.92 23.32
C ALA A 15 24.53 15.00 23.52
N GLY A 16 23.95 14.19 24.41
CA GLY A 16 22.53 14.22 24.80
C GLY A 16 21.65 13.15 24.16
N VAL A 17 22.22 12.17 23.44
CA VAL A 17 21.45 11.02 22.94
C VAL A 17 21.05 10.12 24.11
N ASN A 18 19.75 9.93 24.31
CA ASN A 18 19.21 9.08 25.38
C ASN A 18 18.56 7.78 24.88
N ARG A 19 18.57 7.54 23.56
CA ARG A 19 18.00 6.34 22.93
C ARG A 19 18.81 5.91 21.70
N ILE A 20 19.12 4.62 21.61
CA ILE A 20 19.87 4.02 20.49
C ILE A 20 19.11 2.79 20.00
N SER A 21 18.69 2.79 18.72
CA SER A 21 18.12 1.61 18.04
C SER A 21 19.16 1.00 17.12
N ILE A 22 19.34 -0.32 17.17
CA ILE A 22 20.30 -1.05 16.33
C ILE A 22 19.59 -2.11 15.50
N GLY A 23 19.70 -1.98 14.18
CA GLY A 23 19.22 -2.98 13.24
C GLY A 23 20.07 -4.26 13.23
N VAL A 24 19.56 -5.33 13.86
CA VAL A 24 20.18 -6.66 13.87
C VAL A 24 19.58 -7.58 12.81
N GLN A 25 18.26 -7.48 12.64
CA GLN A 25 17.31 -8.27 11.85
C GLN A 25 17.24 -9.75 12.24
N THR A 26 18.37 -10.42 12.42
CA THR A 26 18.47 -11.82 12.88
C THR A 26 19.85 -12.05 13.49
N PHE A 27 19.95 -12.96 14.45
CA PHE A 27 21.19 -13.48 15.00
C PHE A 27 21.66 -14.74 14.25
N ASP A 28 20.92 -15.25 13.27
CA ASP A 28 21.43 -16.34 12.44
C ASP A 28 22.55 -15.88 11.51
N THR A 29 23.76 -16.40 11.72
CA THR A 29 24.96 -15.99 10.98
C THR A 29 24.85 -16.27 9.48
N ALA A 30 24.18 -17.34 9.07
CA ALA A 30 24.05 -17.68 7.65
C ALA A 30 23.14 -16.68 6.93
N ILE A 31 21.97 -16.38 7.48
CA ILE A 31 21.03 -15.39 6.95
C ILE A 31 21.67 -14.00 6.95
N ARG A 32 22.33 -13.60 8.06
CA ARG A 32 23.05 -12.32 8.16
C ARG A 32 24.04 -12.10 7.03
N ARG A 33 24.90 -13.10 6.75
CA ARG A 33 25.90 -13.02 5.68
C ARG A 33 25.23 -12.85 4.32
N ARG A 34 24.14 -13.56 4.06
CA ARG A 34 23.39 -13.42 2.80
C ARG A 34 22.71 -12.05 2.68
N LEU A 35 22.33 -11.41 3.78
CA LEU A 35 21.82 -10.03 3.83
C LEU A 35 22.94 -8.96 3.71
N GLY A 36 24.18 -9.37 3.46
CA GLY A 36 25.33 -8.45 3.34
C GLY A 36 25.87 -7.95 4.67
N ARG A 37 25.47 -8.54 5.81
CA ARG A 37 26.06 -8.23 7.12
C ARG A 37 27.36 -8.98 7.32
N LYS A 38 28.42 -8.22 7.60
CA LYS A 38 29.78 -8.78 7.78
C LYS A 38 29.96 -9.55 9.09
N HIS A 39 29.31 -9.08 10.15
CA HIS A 39 29.47 -9.65 11.50
C HIS A 39 28.49 -10.79 11.77
N SER A 40 28.95 -11.79 12.51
CA SER A 40 28.15 -12.93 12.97
C SER A 40 27.03 -12.53 13.94
N GLY A 41 26.16 -13.48 14.25
CA GLY A 41 25.13 -13.30 15.28
C GLY A 41 25.72 -13.11 16.67
N GLU A 42 26.74 -13.91 17.01
CA GLU A 42 27.43 -13.87 18.29
C GLU A 42 28.13 -12.51 18.48
N GLU A 43 28.78 -11.99 17.44
CA GLU A 43 29.38 -10.65 17.46
C GLU A 43 28.31 -9.56 17.65
N ALA A 44 27.12 -9.74 17.05
CA ALA A 44 26.00 -8.82 17.24
C ALA A 44 25.45 -8.85 18.66
N ALA A 45 25.28 -10.03 19.23
CA ALA A 45 24.81 -10.22 20.60
C ALA A 45 25.80 -9.61 21.60
N ALA A 46 27.10 -9.91 21.46
CA ALA A 46 28.14 -9.35 22.32
C ALA A 46 28.24 -7.82 22.22
N TYR A 47 28.04 -7.26 21.02
CA TYR A 47 27.98 -5.82 20.84
C TYR A 47 26.78 -5.18 21.55
N LEU A 48 25.59 -5.77 21.40
CA LEU A 48 24.38 -5.30 22.07
C LEU A 48 24.45 -5.46 23.59
N GLU A 49 25.09 -6.52 24.08
CA GLU A 49 25.31 -6.73 25.52
C GLU A 49 26.12 -5.60 26.15
N LYS A 50 27.16 -5.13 25.46
CA LYS A 50 27.95 -3.97 25.88
C LYS A 50 27.16 -2.68 25.76
N LEU A 51 26.47 -2.50 24.64
CA LEU A 51 25.70 -1.28 24.36
C LEU A 51 24.57 -1.07 25.38
N GLY A 52 23.83 -2.14 25.71
CA GLY A 52 22.72 -2.11 26.68
C GLY A 52 23.15 -1.87 28.14
N ARG A 53 24.45 -1.79 28.43
CA ARG A 53 24.99 -1.37 29.73
C ARG A 53 25.34 0.11 29.80
N LEU A 54 25.23 0.85 28.69
CA LEU A 54 25.41 2.30 28.68
C LEU A 54 24.18 3.00 29.27
N ASP A 55 24.34 4.24 29.70
CA ASP A 55 23.26 5.08 30.24
C ASP A 55 22.38 5.64 29.12
N ALA A 56 21.72 4.75 28.38
CA ALA A 56 20.77 5.07 27.33
C ALA A 56 19.74 3.95 27.16
N VAL A 57 18.56 4.31 26.64
CA VAL A 57 17.56 3.32 26.20
C VAL A 57 18.09 2.61 24.95
N VAL A 58 18.36 1.31 25.03
CA VAL A 58 18.88 0.53 23.90
C VAL A 58 17.82 -0.41 23.35
N VAL A 59 17.60 -0.33 22.04
CA VAL A 59 16.65 -1.16 21.29
C VAL A 59 17.37 -1.95 20.21
N ALA A 60 16.92 -3.18 20.00
CA ALA A 60 17.31 -3.98 18.84
C ALA A 60 16.12 -4.16 17.90
N ASP A 61 16.38 -4.14 16.59
CA ASP A 61 15.35 -4.38 15.58
C ASP A 61 15.58 -5.76 14.96
N LEU A 62 14.56 -6.61 15.00
CA LEU A 62 14.51 -7.94 14.39
C LEU A 62 13.48 -7.99 13.27
N ILE A 63 13.66 -8.93 12.33
CA ILE A 63 12.73 -9.18 11.23
C ILE A 63 12.37 -10.67 11.25
N PHE A 64 11.08 -10.97 11.29
CA PHE A 64 10.54 -12.31 11.11
C PHE A 64 10.06 -12.53 9.67
N GLY A 65 9.97 -13.79 9.23
CA GLY A 65 9.61 -14.17 7.86
C GLY A 65 10.70 -13.89 6.82
N LEU A 66 11.96 -13.74 7.24
CA LEU A 66 13.09 -13.58 6.31
C LEU A 66 13.25 -14.81 5.41
N PRO A 67 13.71 -14.65 4.15
CA PRO A 67 14.05 -15.78 3.30
C PRO A 67 15.08 -16.73 3.94
N GLY A 68 14.67 -17.97 4.20
CA GLY A 68 15.50 -19.00 4.83
C GLY A 68 15.47 -18.99 6.37
N GLN A 69 14.61 -18.17 6.97
CA GLN A 69 14.33 -18.17 8.41
C GLN A 69 13.14 -19.09 8.70
N ASP A 70 13.42 -20.21 9.37
CA ASP A 70 12.37 -21.07 9.92
C ASP A 70 12.00 -20.65 11.35
N ASP A 71 11.04 -21.38 11.93
CA ASP A 71 10.54 -21.08 13.28
C ASP A 71 11.61 -21.30 14.36
N GLU A 72 12.51 -22.28 14.22
CA GLU A 72 13.59 -22.50 15.20
C GLU A 72 14.58 -21.34 15.19
N VAL A 73 14.94 -20.83 14.00
CA VAL A 73 15.77 -19.64 13.88
C VAL A 73 15.08 -18.44 14.53
N TRP A 74 13.80 -18.23 14.27
CA TRP A 74 13.05 -17.12 14.88
C TRP A 74 12.96 -17.25 16.41
N ARG A 75 12.66 -18.45 16.92
CA ARG A 75 12.68 -18.75 18.36
C ARG A 75 14.02 -18.44 18.99
N ASN A 76 15.11 -18.84 18.34
CA ASN A 76 16.46 -18.59 18.82
C ASN A 76 16.82 -17.09 18.81
N ASP A 77 16.40 -16.35 17.78
CA ASP A 77 16.58 -14.90 17.70
C ASP A 77 15.94 -14.18 18.90
N LEU A 78 14.69 -14.54 19.22
CA LEU A 78 13.96 -14.00 20.36
C LEU A 78 14.61 -14.37 21.70
N ARG A 79 15.06 -15.62 21.84
CA ARG A 79 15.76 -16.09 23.05
C ARG A 79 17.04 -15.31 23.30
N ILE A 80 17.83 -15.06 22.26
CA ILE A 80 19.06 -14.26 22.36
C ILE A 80 18.70 -12.83 22.74
N ALA A 81 17.76 -12.19 22.03
CA ALA A 81 17.36 -10.82 22.31
C ALA A 81 16.85 -10.62 23.74
N ALA A 82 15.99 -11.52 24.23
CA ALA A 82 15.41 -11.44 25.57
C ALA A 82 16.44 -11.61 26.70
N ALA A 83 17.55 -12.31 26.44
CA ALA A 83 18.64 -12.50 27.40
C ALA A 83 19.59 -11.29 27.49
N LEU A 84 19.52 -10.36 26.54
CA LEU A 84 20.38 -9.17 26.52
C LEU A 84 19.80 -8.05 27.40
N PRO A 85 20.64 -7.12 27.91
CA PRO A 85 20.21 -5.96 28.69
C PRO A 85 19.56 -4.87 27.81
N LEU A 86 18.62 -5.25 26.94
CA LEU A 86 17.91 -4.33 26.06
C LEU A 86 16.73 -3.68 26.79
N SER A 87 16.47 -2.41 26.50
CA SER A 87 15.28 -1.70 26.98
C SER A 87 14.06 -1.97 26.09
N GLY A 88 14.28 -2.14 24.79
CA GLY A 88 13.25 -2.37 23.79
C GLY A 88 13.64 -3.41 22.74
N LEU A 89 12.62 -4.01 22.13
CA LEU A 89 12.76 -4.93 21.01
C LEU A 89 11.70 -4.62 19.95
N ASP A 90 12.15 -4.25 18.76
CA ASP A 90 11.33 -4.09 17.58
C ASP A 90 11.29 -5.39 16.79
N THR A 91 10.11 -5.85 16.37
CA THR A 91 9.93 -7.05 15.55
C THR A 91 9.06 -6.75 14.34
N TYR A 92 9.66 -6.72 13.15
CA TYR A 92 8.97 -6.38 11.90
C TYR A 92 8.74 -7.60 11.02
N ALA A 93 7.60 -7.63 10.33
CA ALA A 93 7.39 -8.60 9.25
C ALA A 93 8.29 -8.28 8.05
N PHE A 94 8.89 -9.31 7.45
CA PHE A 94 9.60 -9.15 6.19
C PHE A 94 8.62 -8.81 5.06
N ASN A 95 8.73 -7.58 4.56
CA ASN A 95 8.03 -7.13 3.36
C ASN A 95 8.96 -7.19 2.14
N CYS A 96 8.66 -8.12 1.24
CA CYS A 96 9.31 -8.20 -0.05
C CYS A 96 8.76 -7.08 -0.95
N TYR A 97 9.52 -6.01 -1.18
CA TYR A 97 9.13 -4.95 -2.12
C TYR A 97 9.87 -5.15 -3.45
N PRO A 98 9.20 -5.09 -4.62
CA PRO A 98 9.75 -5.44 -5.94
C PRO A 98 11.14 -4.88 -6.25
N PHE A 99 11.42 -3.68 -5.76
CA PHE A 99 12.62 -2.90 -6.07
C PHE A 99 13.81 -3.15 -5.12
N LEU A 100 13.61 -3.94 -4.05
CA LEU A 100 14.68 -4.17 -3.08
C LEU A 100 15.75 -5.13 -3.64
N PRO A 101 17.04 -4.92 -3.33
CA PRO A 101 18.12 -5.79 -3.78
C PRO A 101 17.90 -7.28 -3.48
N ILE A 102 17.25 -7.59 -2.35
CA ILE A 102 16.94 -8.97 -1.96
C ILE A 102 16.03 -9.70 -2.96
N ASN A 103 15.14 -8.99 -3.67
CA ASN A 103 14.27 -9.63 -4.66
C ASN A 103 15.05 -10.13 -5.87
N ARG A 104 16.00 -9.33 -6.37
CA ARG A 104 16.92 -9.76 -7.42
C ARG A 104 17.74 -10.98 -6.98
N MET A 105 18.04 -11.11 -5.69
CA MET A 105 18.75 -12.26 -5.15
C MET A 105 17.85 -13.50 -5.04
N ILE A 106 16.58 -13.33 -4.66
CA ILE A 106 15.57 -14.40 -4.67
C ILE A 106 15.33 -14.90 -6.10
N GLU A 107 15.12 -13.99 -7.06
CA GLU A 107 14.95 -14.30 -8.49
C GLU A 107 16.14 -15.08 -9.07
N LYS A 108 17.36 -14.77 -8.61
CA LYS A 108 18.60 -15.48 -9.00
C LYS A 108 18.86 -16.75 -8.20
N GLY A 109 17.93 -17.19 -7.34
CA GLY A 109 18.03 -18.42 -6.56
C GLY A 109 19.01 -18.36 -5.38
N ALA A 110 19.56 -17.19 -5.03
CA ALA A 110 20.47 -17.04 -3.89
C ALA A 110 19.75 -17.09 -2.54
N PHE A 111 18.43 -16.89 -2.54
CA PHE A 111 17.54 -17.04 -1.40
C PHE A 111 16.32 -17.88 -1.79
N PRO A 112 15.74 -18.65 -0.84
CA PRO A 112 14.41 -19.23 -1.05
C PRO A 112 13.35 -18.12 -1.15
N PRO A 113 12.13 -18.45 -1.59
CA PRO A 113 11.00 -17.53 -1.48
C PRO A 113 10.80 -17.05 -0.03
N PRO A 114 10.31 -15.82 0.17
CA PRO A 114 10.00 -15.33 1.50
C PRO A 114 8.83 -16.11 2.12
N ALA A 115 8.77 -16.10 3.45
CA ALA A 115 7.66 -16.71 4.18
C ALA A 115 6.31 -16.10 3.76
N GLY A 116 5.28 -16.94 3.68
CA GLY A 116 3.90 -16.52 3.47
C GLY A 116 3.29 -15.86 4.72
N PHE A 117 2.11 -15.28 4.56
CA PHE A 117 1.39 -14.65 5.67
C PHE A 117 0.98 -15.63 6.77
N ASP A 118 0.78 -16.90 6.42
CA ASP A 118 0.50 -18.00 7.35
C ASP A 118 1.66 -18.18 8.35
N THR A 119 2.88 -18.35 7.85
CA THR A 119 4.09 -18.49 8.67
C THR A 119 4.38 -17.21 9.46
N GLN A 120 4.31 -16.05 8.79
CA GLN A 120 4.55 -14.75 9.43
C GLN A 120 3.56 -14.47 10.57
N SER A 121 2.28 -14.86 10.41
CA SER A 121 1.27 -14.68 11.46
C SER A 121 1.56 -15.53 12.70
N LEU A 122 2.04 -16.77 12.51
CA LEU A 122 2.43 -17.66 13.60
C LEU A 122 3.69 -17.17 14.33
N GLN A 123 4.69 -16.70 13.57
CA GLN A 123 5.90 -16.11 14.15
C GLN A 123 5.60 -14.84 14.95
N TYR A 124 4.69 -13.99 14.46
CA TYR A 124 4.21 -12.83 15.20
C TYR A 124 3.48 -13.25 16.49
N ALA A 125 2.56 -14.21 16.41
CA ALA A 125 1.84 -14.70 17.59
C ALA A 125 2.78 -15.30 18.64
N TYR A 126 3.75 -16.12 18.22
CA TYR A 126 4.78 -16.66 19.08
C TYR A 126 5.61 -15.55 19.75
N THR A 127 5.96 -14.50 19.01
CA THR A 127 6.70 -13.34 19.54
C THR A 127 5.96 -12.70 20.70
N VAL A 128 4.66 -12.41 20.50
CA VAL A 128 3.82 -11.77 21.51
C VAL A 128 3.73 -12.64 22.77
N GLU A 129 3.48 -13.95 22.60
CA GLU A 129 3.38 -14.89 23.71
C GLU A 129 4.71 -15.06 24.46
N TYR A 130 5.78 -15.34 23.73
CA TYR A 130 7.10 -15.59 24.31
C TYR A 130 7.63 -14.38 25.07
N LEU A 131 7.58 -13.19 24.47
CA LEU A 131 8.08 -11.98 25.12
C LEU A 131 7.24 -11.61 26.35
N ALA A 132 5.93 -11.81 26.32
CA ALA A 132 5.08 -11.65 27.50
C ALA A 132 5.48 -12.61 28.63
N GLN A 133 5.76 -13.88 28.32
CA GLN A 133 6.28 -14.86 29.29
C GLN A 133 7.65 -14.46 29.86
N GLN A 134 8.48 -13.76 29.08
CA GLN A 134 9.75 -13.18 29.53
C GLN A 134 9.60 -11.82 30.24
N GLY A 135 8.37 -11.36 30.50
CA GLY A 135 8.08 -10.13 31.24
C GLY A 135 8.09 -8.84 30.42
N TRP A 136 8.21 -8.92 29.10
CA TRP A 136 8.14 -7.77 28.21
C TRP A 136 6.68 -7.31 28.00
N ARG A 137 6.50 -6.02 27.75
CA ARG A 137 5.19 -5.42 27.43
C ARG A 137 5.16 -5.01 25.97
N GLN A 138 4.13 -5.44 25.25
CA GLN A 138 3.86 -4.93 23.91
C GLN A 138 3.30 -3.51 24.01
N ILE A 139 4.10 -2.51 23.63
CA ILE A 139 3.72 -1.08 23.71
C ILE A 139 3.30 -0.49 22.36
N SER A 140 3.59 -1.20 21.26
CA SER A 140 2.98 -0.97 19.95
C SER A 140 2.83 -2.29 19.20
N ASN A 141 2.18 -2.28 18.03
CA ASN A 141 2.04 -3.47 17.19
C ASN A 141 3.35 -4.23 16.99
N ASN A 142 4.47 -3.53 16.77
CA ASN A 142 5.76 -4.16 16.47
C ASN A 142 6.85 -3.89 17.52
N HIS A 143 6.52 -3.30 18.67
CA HIS A 143 7.51 -2.86 19.65
C HIS A 143 7.19 -3.35 21.05
N PHE A 144 8.19 -3.93 21.69
CA PHE A 144 8.13 -4.46 23.05
C PHE A 144 9.11 -3.69 23.93
N ALA A 145 8.68 -3.35 25.14
CA ALA A 145 9.51 -2.70 26.13
C ALA A 145 9.65 -3.58 27.36
N TYR A 146 10.87 -3.71 27.88
CA TYR A 146 11.07 -4.32 29.17
C TYR A 146 10.70 -3.30 30.26
N PRO A 147 9.84 -3.65 31.24
CA PRO A 147 9.47 -2.74 32.31
C PRO A 147 10.68 -2.11 33.00
N GLU A 148 10.55 -0.87 33.44
CA GLU A 148 11.56 -0.15 34.24
C GLU A 148 12.88 0.20 33.52
N ARG A 149 13.07 -0.21 32.26
CA ARG A 149 14.25 0.15 31.43
C ARG A 149 14.08 1.39 30.54
N GLY A 150 13.02 2.17 30.77
CA GLY A 150 12.85 3.51 30.20
C GLY A 150 12.33 3.61 28.75
N GLU A 151 12.11 2.49 28.05
CA GLU A 151 11.58 2.53 26.67
C GLU A 151 10.07 2.91 26.65
N ARG A 152 9.73 3.86 25.79
CA ARG A 152 8.38 4.48 25.65
C ARG A 152 7.86 4.55 24.22
N ASN A 153 8.73 4.27 23.25
CA ASN A 153 8.55 4.32 21.81
C ASN A 153 7.93 5.64 21.30
N LEU A 154 8.34 6.77 21.88
CA LEU A 154 7.76 8.07 21.57
C LEU A 154 7.93 8.46 20.11
N TYR A 155 9.10 8.19 19.52
CA TYR A 155 9.39 8.54 18.14
C TYR A 155 8.42 7.87 17.16
N ASN A 156 8.31 6.53 17.19
CA ASN A 156 7.45 5.81 16.24
C ASN A 156 5.97 6.15 16.47
N ARG A 157 5.56 6.35 17.73
CA ARG A 157 4.19 6.75 18.05
C ARG A 157 3.87 8.14 17.50
N LEU A 158 4.72 9.12 17.77
CA LEU A 158 4.47 10.52 17.41
C LEU A 158 4.56 10.78 15.91
N VAL A 159 5.52 10.16 15.20
CA VAL A 159 5.63 10.31 13.74
C VAL A 159 4.39 9.77 13.01
N LYS A 160 3.75 8.72 13.55
CA LYS A 160 2.47 8.19 13.06
C LYS A 160 1.26 9.03 13.47
N SER A 161 1.39 9.89 14.48
CA SER A 161 0.31 10.73 15.03
C SER A 161 0.21 12.11 14.38
N ASN A 162 0.70 12.27 13.14
CA ASN A 162 0.75 13.56 12.44
C ASN A 162 1.51 14.67 13.20
N MET A 163 2.52 14.31 14.01
CA MET A 163 3.37 15.31 14.66
C MET A 163 4.12 16.14 13.61
N ALA A 164 4.29 17.43 13.87
CA ALA A 164 5.16 18.27 13.04
C ALA A 164 6.62 17.78 13.18
N CYS A 165 7.25 17.52 12.04
CA CYS A 165 8.62 17.03 11.91
C CYS A 165 9.37 17.89 10.90
N LEU A 166 10.41 18.58 11.37
CA LEU A 166 11.36 19.28 10.53
C LEU A 166 12.49 18.32 10.15
N ALA A 167 12.54 17.97 8.87
CA ALA A 167 13.51 17.04 8.33
C ALA A 167 14.75 17.76 7.81
N PHE A 168 15.93 17.21 8.10
CA PHE A 168 17.22 17.70 7.63
C PHE A 168 18.04 16.54 7.08
N GLY A 169 18.93 16.82 6.13
CA GLY A 169 19.72 15.81 5.44
C GLY A 169 19.10 15.34 4.13
N SER A 170 19.96 14.77 3.28
CA SER A 170 19.56 14.19 1.99
C SER A 170 18.51 13.08 2.20
N GLY A 171 17.43 13.14 1.42
CA GLY A 171 16.34 12.16 1.40
C GLY A 171 15.37 12.22 2.58
N ALA A 172 15.57 13.14 3.52
CA ALA A 172 14.76 13.23 4.74
C ALA A 172 13.32 13.70 4.45
N GLY A 173 12.33 13.05 5.08
CA GLY A 173 10.91 13.38 4.95
C GLY A 173 10.38 14.15 6.16
N GLY A 174 9.68 15.26 5.91
CA GLY A 174 9.11 16.12 6.94
C GLY A 174 7.60 16.31 6.79
N ASN A 175 7.00 16.84 7.86
CA ASN A 175 5.56 17.02 7.99
C ASN A 175 5.29 18.28 8.82
N GLY A 176 4.41 19.19 8.41
CA GLY A 176 4.09 20.38 9.20
C GLY A 176 3.39 21.46 8.38
N GLY A 177 2.65 22.35 9.06
CA GLY A 177 1.96 23.47 8.41
C GLY A 177 0.93 23.07 7.36
N GLY A 178 0.36 21.85 7.44
CA GLY A 178 -0.55 21.32 6.43
C GLY A 178 0.13 20.68 5.22
N TYR A 179 1.44 20.43 5.27
CA TYR A 179 2.20 19.80 4.18
C TYR A 179 3.03 18.62 4.65
N SER A 180 3.18 17.64 3.77
CA SER A 180 4.25 16.66 3.81
C SER A 180 5.27 17.02 2.73
N TYR A 181 6.56 16.87 3.02
CA TYR A 181 7.61 17.17 2.05
C TYR A 181 8.76 16.18 2.15
N GLN A 182 9.55 16.07 1.09
CA GLN A 182 10.78 15.29 1.05
C GLN A 182 11.92 16.16 0.54
N VAL A 183 13.05 16.12 1.24
CA VAL A 183 14.31 16.75 0.83
C VAL A 183 14.92 15.90 -0.29
N GLN A 184 15.59 16.54 -1.25
CA GLN A 184 16.30 15.87 -2.33
C GLN A 184 17.19 14.73 -1.79
N SER A 185 17.02 13.54 -2.36
CA SER A 185 17.71 12.30 -1.98
C SER A 185 19.01 12.09 -2.74
N ASP A 186 19.16 12.73 -3.90
CA ASP A 186 20.45 12.78 -4.58
C ASP A 186 21.44 13.63 -3.76
N LEU A 187 22.55 13.01 -3.34
CA LEU A 187 23.49 13.63 -2.40
C LEU A 187 24.20 14.83 -3.02
N ASP A 188 24.58 14.75 -4.30
CA ASP A 188 25.28 15.84 -4.99
C ASP A 188 24.36 17.05 -5.14
N SER A 189 23.11 16.82 -5.58
CA SER A 189 22.07 17.86 -5.66
C SER A 189 21.73 18.44 -4.29
N TYR A 190 21.75 17.64 -3.23
CA TYR A 190 21.56 18.12 -1.86
C TYR A 190 22.72 19.04 -1.43
N LEU A 191 23.97 18.62 -1.64
CA LEU A 191 25.17 19.40 -1.26
C LEU A 191 25.36 20.68 -2.08
N ALA A 192 24.88 20.71 -3.33
CA ALA A 192 24.87 21.90 -4.17
C ALA A 192 23.84 22.97 -3.75
N THR A 193 22.97 22.66 -2.78
CA THR A 193 21.93 23.58 -2.31
C THR A 193 22.56 24.80 -1.63
N PRO A 194 22.22 26.04 -2.02
CA PRO A 194 22.73 27.24 -1.37
C PRO A 194 22.40 27.29 0.12
N ALA A 195 23.31 27.86 0.92
CA ALA A 195 23.08 28.07 2.34
C ALA A 195 21.78 28.86 2.60
N GLY A 196 21.01 28.44 3.61
CA GLY A 196 19.71 29.05 3.93
C GLY A 196 18.54 28.55 3.06
N GLN A 197 18.79 27.69 2.06
CA GLN A 197 17.74 27.07 1.25
C GLN A 197 17.58 25.59 1.59
N LYS A 198 16.38 25.05 1.37
CA LYS A 198 16.09 23.62 1.48
C LYS A 198 15.64 23.11 0.11
N ASN A 199 16.40 22.18 -0.45
CA ASN A 199 16.08 21.56 -1.73
C ASN A 199 14.98 20.51 -1.55
N ILE A 200 13.74 20.90 -1.81
CA ILE A 200 12.55 20.05 -1.67
C ILE A 200 12.31 19.33 -3.01
N ALA A 201 12.40 18.00 -3.01
CA ALA A 201 12.11 17.18 -4.19
C ALA A 201 10.60 16.98 -4.41
N TYR A 202 9.84 16.91 -3.31
CA TYR A 202 8.40 16.69 -3.34
C TYR A 202 7.73 17.41 -2.18
N MET A 203 6.56 18.00 -2.44
CA MET A 203 5.70 18.58 -1.41
C MET A 203 4.25 18.34 -1.77
N SER A 204 3.44 17.95 -0.78
CA SER A 204 2.00 17.75 -0.95
C SER A 204 1.23 18.31 0.23
N ARG A 205 0.12 18.99 -0.07
CA ARG A 205 -0.82 19.44 0.94
C ARG A 205 -1.54 18.24 1.57
N HIS A 206 -1.77 18.32 2.87
CA HIS A 206 -2.58 17.37 3.62
C HIS A 206 -4.05 17.45 3.19
N SER A 207 -4.75 16.33 3.25
CA SER A 207 -6.22 16.32 3.19
C SER A 207 -6.81 16.80 4.52
N ASP A 208 -8.09 17.17 4.51
CA ASP A 208 -8.79 17.62 5.73
C ASP A 208 -8.86 16.51 6.77
N ASN A 209 -8.94 15.26 6.30
CA ASN A 209 -8.91 14.07 7.15
C ASN A 209 -7.53 13.74 7.75
N LYS A 210 -6.47 14.53 7.52
CA LYS A 210 -5.11 14.21 8.00
C LYS A 210 -5.04 14.09 9.53
N TYR A 211 -5.78 14.93 10.26
CA TYR A 211 -5.85 14.83 11.71
C TYR A 211 -6.48 13.51 12.15
N LEU A 212 -7.64 13.18 11.57
CA LEU A 212 -8.35 11.92 11.83
C LEU A 212 -7.47 10.71 11.49
N LEU A 213 -6.71 10.80 10.39
CA LEU A 213 -5.75 9.80 9.96
C LEU A 213 -4.63 9.60 10.99
N GLY A 214 -4.06 10.69 11.50
CA GLY A 214 -3.02 10.64 12.52
C GLY A 214 -3.51 10.00 13.81
N ARG A 215 -4.75 10.34 14.23
CA ARG A 215 -5.36 9.72 15.41
C ARG A 215 -5.66 8.24 15.21
N LEU A 216 -6.22 7.86 14.06
CA LEU A 216 -6.46 6.46 13.72
C LEU A 216 -5.17 5.64 13.72
N GLN A 217 -4.11 6.16 13.09
CA GLN A 217 -2.81 5.49 13.06
C GLN A 217 -2.22 5.37 14.47
N HIS A 218 -2.37 6.39 15.31
CA HIS A 218 -1.95 6.34 16.71
C HIS A 218 -2.66 5.23 17.49
N ASP A 219 -3.99 5.24 17.47
CA ASP A 219 -4.81 4.30 18.22
C ASP A 219 -4.45 2.86 17.81
N ILE A 220 -4.48 2.59 16.50
CA ILE A 220 -4.17 1.27 15.96
C ILE A 220 -2.74 0.84 16.30
N GLU A 221 -1.78 1.76 16.28
CA GLU A 221 -0.41 1.46 16.66
C GLU A 221 -0.30 0.99 18.12
N THR A 222 -1.12 1.56 19.01
CA THR A 222 -1.21 1.13 20.42
C THR A 222 -2.13 -0.07 20.64
N GLY A 223 -2.79 -0.53 19.57
CA GLY A 223 -3.69 -1.68 19.53
C GLY A 223 -5.08 -1.41 20.09
N THR A 224 -5.55 -0.17 19.96
CA THR A 224 -6.92 0.24 20.22
C THR A 224 -7.51 0.95 19.01
N ILE A 225 -8.81 1.16 19.00
CA ILE A 225 -9.51 2.00 18.00
C ILE A 225 -10.60 2.75 18.73
N ASP A 226 -10.60 4.07 18.67
CA ASP A 226 -11.71 4.87 19.16
C ASP A 226 -12.89 4.80 18.17
N SER A 227 -13.88 3.97 18.48
CA SER A 227 -15.04 3.73 17.59
C SER A 227 -15.86 5.00 17.33
N ARG A 228 -15.78 5.99 18.22
CA ARG A 228 -16.50 7.28 18.10
C ARG A 228 -15.97 8.11 16.94
N LEU A 229 -14.72 7.89 16.51
CA LEU A 229 -14.15 8.52 15.31
C LEU A 229 -14.91 8.20 14.03
N PHE A 230 -15.68 7.11 14.05
CA PHE A 230 -16.48 6.63 12.93
C PHE A 230 -17.98 6.75 13.20
N ALA A 231 -18.39 7.55 14.19
CA ALA A 231 -19.79 7.88 14.41
C ALA A 231 -20.36 8.55 13.15
N GLY A 232 -21.44 7.99 12.59
CA GLY A 232 -22.02 8.47 11.34
C GLY A 232 -21.30 8.01 10.07
N GLN A 233 -20.38 7.03 10.14
CA GLN A 233 -19.71 6.43 8.98
C GLN A 233 -20.12 4.95 8.80
N PRO A 234 -21.25 4.65 8.12
CA PRO A 234 -21.80 3.29 8.05
C PRO A 234 -20.83 2.25 7.50
N ARG A 235 -20.00 2.63 6.52
CA ARG A 235 -19.00 1.72 5.92
C ARG A 235 -17.89 1.35 6.91
N ALA A 236 -17.39 2.33 7.68
CA ALA A 236 -16.38 2.08 8.69
C ALA A 236 -16.95 1.26 9.85
N GLN A 237 -18.19 1.54 10.27
CA GLN A 237 -18.89 0.76 11.29
C GLN A 237 -19.12 -0.70 10.86
N ALA A 238 -19.56 -0.93 9.62
CA ALA A 238 -19.72 -2.27 9.06
C ALA A 238 -18.39 -3.04 9.00
N LEU A 239 -17.29 -2.36 8.61
CA LEU A 239 -15.96 -2.96 8.62
C LEU A 239 -15.51 -3.35 10.04
N LEU A 240 -15.71 -2.48 11.03
CA LEU A 240 -15.37 -2.78 12.43
C LEU A 240 -16.21 -3.94 12.99
N ALA A 241 -17.50 -4.01 12.64
CA ALA A 241 -18.36 -5.12 13.00
C ALA A 241 -17.88 -6.45 12.39
N GLN A 242 -17.54 -6.45 11.09
CA GLN A 242 -16.97 -7.62 10.41
C GLN A 242 -15.68 -8.10 11.09
N TRP A 243 -14.80 -7.18 11.50
CA TRP A 243 -13.56 -7.53 12.20
C TRP A 243 -13.81 -8.15 13.59
N ALA A 244 -14.84 -7.69 14.29
CA ALA A 244 -15.27 -8.29 15.55
C ALA A 244 -15.86 -9.69 15.34
N GLU A 245 -16.66 -9.90 14.29
CA GLU A 245 -17.20 -11.22 13.91
C GLU A 245 -16.10 -12.23 13.56
N LEU A 246 -15.03 -11.76 12.90
CA LEU A 246 -13.84 -12.57 12.62
C LEU A 246 -12.96 -12.82 13.86
N GLY A 247 -13.34 -12.26 15.02
CA GLY A 247 -12.59 -12.42 16.27
C GLY A 247 -11.24 -11.71 16.25
N LEU A 248 -11.04 -10.68 15.41
CA LEU A 248 -9.81 -9.87 15.38
C LEU A 248 -9.84 -8.72 16.41
N THR A 249 -11.04 -8.34 16.83
CA THR A 249 -11.28 -7.28 17.82
C THR A 249 -12.39 -7.67 18.78
N GLY A 250 -12.42 -7.02 19.95
CA GLY A 250 -13.58 -7.07 20.85
C GLY A 250 -14.72 -6.14 20.44
N LYS A 251 -15.80 -6.13 21.23
CA LYS A 251 -16.78 -5.04 21.20
C LYS A 251 -16.18 -3.78 21.84
N PRO A 252 -16.68 -2.56 21.51
CA PRO A 252 -16.28 -1.36 22.23
C PRO A 252 -16.50 -1.51 23.74
N ASP A 253 -15.52 -1.08 24.54
CA ASP A 253 -15.65 -1.00 26.00
C ASP A 253 -16.52 0.20 26.45
N SER A 254 -16.61 0.43 27.77
CA SER A 254 -17.38 1.54 28.34
C SER A 254 -16.92 2.93 27.87
N ASP A 255 -15.67 3.05 27.44
CA ASP A 255 -15.08 4.29 26.94
C ASP A 255 -15.19 4.42 25.41
N GLY A 256 -15.79 3.41 24.75
CA GLY A 256 -15.95 3.36 23.29
C GLY A 256 -14.69 2.89 22.57
N LEU A 257 -13.72 2.30 23.27
CA LEU A 257 -12.49 1.78 22.68
C LEU A 257 -12.67 0.31 22.27
N ILE A 258 -12.30 0.00 21.03
CA ILE A 258 -12.20 -1.36 20.52
C ILE A 258 -10.75 -1.82 20.71
N HIS A 259 -10.56 -2.98 21.33
CA HIS A 259 -9.22 -3.55 21.57
C HIS A 259 -8.89 -4.60 20.51
N LEU A 260 -7.70 -4.47 19.91
CA LEU A 260 -7.15 -5.42 18.96
C LEU A 260 -6.45 -6.56 19.72
N ASN A 261 -6.82 -7.81 19.44
CA ASN A 261 -6.07 -8.96 19.93
C ASN A 261 -4.79 -9.18 19.09
N THR A 262 -4.02 -10.24 19.38
CA THR A 262 -2.79 -10.56 18.65
C THR A 262 -3.01 -10.60 17.12
N SER A 263 -4.03 -11.33 16.66
CA SER A 263 -4.35 -11.42 15.23
C SER A 263 -4.78 -10.07 14.64
N GLY A 264 -5.60 -9.30 15.37
CA GLY A 264 -6.01 -7.96 14.95
C GLY A 264 -4.82 -6.99 14.82
N ARG A 265 -3.88 -7.03 15.77
CA ARG A 265 -2.64 -6.24 15.74
C ARG A 265 -1.74 -6.62 14.57
N TYR A 266 -1.63 -7.90 14.24
CA TYR A 266 -0.89 -8.38 13.05
C TYR A 266 -1.48 -7.83 11.75
N TRP A 267 -2.81 -7.88 11.61
CA TRP A 267 -3.53 -7.40 10.41
C TRP A 267 -3.80 -5.90 10.41
N SER A 268 -3.34 -5.16 11.43
CA SER A 268 -3.66 -3.76 11.62
C SER A 268 -3.30 -2.82 10.45
N PRO A 269 -2.26 -3.07 9.61
CA PRO A 269 -2.03 -2.28 8.41
C PRO A 269 -3.18 -2.39 7.40
N THR A 270 -3.78 -3.59 7.28
CA THR A 270 -4.95 -3.84 6.43
C THR A 270 -6.16 -3.09 6.98
N LEU A 271 -6.39 -3.15 8.29
CA LEU A 271 -7.49 -2.41 8.93
C LEU A 271 -7.37 -0.92 8.71
N THR A 272 -6.18 -0.38 8.98
CA THR A 272 -5.86 1.04 8.81
C THR A 272 -6.19 1.49 7.40
N ARG A 273 -5.71 0.77 6.38
CA ARG A 273 -6.01 1.07 4.98
C ARG A 273 -7.50 0.98 4.67
N LYS A 274 -8.20 -0.06 5.13
CA LYS A 274 -9.63 -0.24 4.85
C LYS A 274 -10.48 0.84 5.52
N LEU A 275 -10.15 1.23 6.76
CA LEU A 275 -10.80 2.35 7.45
C LEU A 275 -10.51 3.67 6.76
N MET A 276 -9.28 3.92 6.31
CA MET A 276 -8.95 5.09 5.49
C MET A 276 -9.82 5.18 4.24
N LEU A 277 -10.04 4.05 3.55
CA LEU A 277 -10.87 3.99 2.35
C LEU A 277 -12.38 4.12 2.64
N ALA A 278 -12.78 3.97 3.91
CA ALA A 278 -14.15 4.13 4.38
C ALA A 278 -14.45 5.54 4.91
N LEU A 279 -13.41 6.37 5.14
CA LEU A 279 -13.60 7.79 5.43
C LEU A 279 -14.14 8.51 4.19
N PRO A 280 -14.99 9.54 4.35
CA PRO A 280 -15.42 10.39 3.24
C PRO A 280 -14.18 10.95 2.55
N ALA A 281 -14.13 10.86 1.23
CA ALA A 281 -13.11 11.61 0.49
C ALA A 281 -13.36 13.11 0.73
N ASN A 282 -12.28 13.92 0.75
CA ASN A 282 -12.42 15.37 0.81
C ASN A 282 -13.37 15.85 -0.30
N GLU A 283 -14.41 16.58 0.09
CA GLU A 283 -15.24 17.38 -0.83
C GLU A 283 -14.36 18.33 -1.67
N GLU A 284 -13.18 18.77 -1.20
CA GLU A 284 -12.24 19.57 -1.99
C GLU A 284 -11.45 18.79 -3.07
N LYS A 285 -11.23 17.47 -2.91
CA LYS A 285 -10.77 16.63 -4.04
C LYS A 285 -11.93 16.22 -4.93
N GLU A 286 -13.14 16.20 -4.38
CA GLU A 286 -14.41 16.23 -5.10
C GLU A 286 -14.69 17.58 -5.79
N GLN A 287 -14.01 18.68 -5.46
CA GLN A 287 -13.99 19.91 -6.25
C GLN A 287 -12.98 19.85 -7.41
N SER A 288 -12.13 18.82 -7.43
CA SER A 288 -11.50 18.34 -8.66
C SER A 288 -12.24 17.14 -9.27
N MET A 289 -13.30 16.64 -8.60
CA MET A 289 -14.32 15.96 -9.37
C MET A 289 -14.97 17.07 -10.18
N PRO A 290 -14.86 17.00 -11.49
CA PRO A 290 -15.67 17.88 -12.28
C PRO A 290 -17.16 17.78 -11.86
N ASN A 291 -17.85 18.92 -11.74
CA ASN A 291 -19.21 18.99 -11.18
C ASN A 291 -20.15 17.99 -11.87
N PRO A 292 -21.10 17.37 -11.12
CA PRO A 292 -22.13 16.58 -11.74
C PRO A 292 -22.80 17.36 -12.86
N LEU A 293 -22.87 16.79 -14.07
CA LEU A 293 -23.49 17.47 -15.20
C LEU A 293 -24.92 17.87 -14.83
N SER A 294 -25.26 19.16 -15.01
CA SER A 294 -26.63 19.62 -14.89
C SER A 294 -27.53 18.90 -15.89
N ALA A 295 -28.84 18.81 -15.64
CA ALA A 295 -29.77 18.16 -16.57
C ALA A 295 -29.70 18.75 -18.00
N GLU A 296 -29.44 20.05 -18.10
CA GLU A 296 -29.23 20.75 -19.36
C GLU A 296 -27.91 20.32 -20.02
N GLN A 297 -26.81 20.29 -19.27
CA GLN A 297 -25.51 19.83 -19.78
C GLN A 297 -25.55 18.36 -20.21
N GLN A 298 -26.26 17.49 -19.48
CA GLN A 298 -26.50 16.10 -19.88
C GLN A 298 -27.26 16.02 -21.20
N THR A 299 -28.28 16.86 -21.38
CA THR A 299 -29.07 16.90 -22.61
C THR A 299 -28.22 17.33 -23.80
N VAL A 300 -27.43 18.40 -23.63
CA VAL A 300 -26.50 18.88 -24.66
C VAL A 300 -25.45 17.82 -25.00
N LEU A 301 -24.88 17.16 -23.98
CA LEU A 301 -23.86 16.13 -24.18
C LEU A 301 -24.43 14.88 -24.87
N ARG A 302 -25.64 14.43 -24.49
CA ARG A 302 -26.35 13.32 -25.15
C ARG A 302 -26.62 13.63 -26.62
N ASN A 303 -27.11 14.83 -26.94
CA ASN A 303 -27.36 15.25 -28.32
C ASN A 303 -26.07 15.29 -29.14
N SER A 304 -25.00 15.88 -28.58
CA SER A 304 -23.68 15.91 -29.22
C SER A 304 -23.13 14.51 -29.50
N LEU A 305 -23.24 13.58 -28.54
CA LEU A 305 -22.79 12.20 -28.70
C LEU A 305 -23.66 11.40 -29.68
N ALA A 306 -24.95 11.73 -29.81
CA ALA A 306 -25.83 11.13 -30.80
C ALA A 306 -25.53 11.61 -32.22
N GLU A 307 -25.23 12.91 -32.40
CA GLU A 307 -24.86 13.50 -33.70
C GLU A 307 -23.46 13.08 -34.14
N ASN A 308 -22.51 13.01 -33.21
CA ASN A 308 -21.13 12.60 -33.48
C ASN A 308 -20.65 11.59 -32.44
N PRO A 309 -20.92 10.28 -32.67
CA PRO A 309 -20.53 9.22 -31.76
C PRO A 309 -19.02 8.94 -31.76
N GLY A 310 -18.22 9.56 -32.65
CA GLY A 310 -16.77 9.37 -32.75
C GLY A 310 -15.93 10.32 -31.89
N GLN A 311 -16.54 11.21 -31.11
CA GLN A 311 -15.82 12.20 -30.29
C GLN A 311 -14.97 11.55 -29.19
N ILE A 312 -13.79 12.11 -28.90
CA ILE A 312 -12.93 11.63 -27.81
C ILE A 312 -13.59 11.94 -26.46
N LEU A 313 -13.96 10.90 -25.71
CA LEU A 313 -14.73 11.04 -24.48
C LEU A 313 -13.96 11.79 -23.38
N GLU A 314 -12.65 11.59 -23.29
CA GLU A 314 -11.77 12.33 -22.37
C GLU A 314 -11.73 13.84 -22.66
N MET A 315 -11.76 14.24 -23.94
CA MET A 315 -11.83 15.65 -24.30
C MET A 315 -13.18 16.25 -23.94
N LEU A 316 -14.26 15.49 -24.07
CA LEU A 316 -15.59 15.91 -23.63
C LEU A 316 -15.64 16.08 -22.11
N ALA A 317 -15.03 15.17 -21.35
CA ALA A 317 -14.90 15.28 -19.90
C ALA A 317 -14.20 16.60 -19.51
N GLY A 318 -13.06 16.91 -20.16
CA GLY A 318 -12.36 18.18 -19.97
C GLY A 318 -13.17 19.42 -20.37
N ARG A 319 -13.85 19.38 -21.53
CA ARG A 319 -14.65 20.51 -22.05
C ARG A 319 -15.85 20.83 -21.16
N PHE A 320 -16.56 19.79 -20.72
CA PHE A 320 -17.75 19.95 -19.88
C PHE A 320 -17.38 20.12 -18.40
N GLN A 321 -16.09 19.98 -18.06
CA GLN A 321 -15.65 19.89 -16.68
C GLN A 321 -16.57 18.90 -15.94
N CYS A 322 -16.73 17.70 -16.52
CA CYS A 322 -17.43 16.50 -16.00
C CYS A 322 -16.47 15.30 -15.94
N SER A 323 -16.82 14.24 -15.20
CA SER A 323 -15.94 13.06 -15.07
C SER A 323 -16.02 12.20 -16.32
N PHE A 324 -15.01 11.35 -16.56
CA PHE A 324 -15.04 10.43 -17.69
C PHE A 324 -16.25 9.47 -17.61
N GLU A 325 -16.59 9.02 -16.40
CA GLU A 325 -17.77 8.19 -16.14
C GLU A 325 -19.08 8.91 -16.50
N GLU A 326 -19.21 10.20 -16.22
CA GLU A 326 -20.40 10.97 -16.59
C GLU A 326 -20.58 11.12 -18.10
N VAL A 327 -19.47 11.28 -18.84
CA VAL A 327 -19.52 11.25 -20.30
C VAL A 327 -19.98 9.89 -20.80
N ILE A 328 -19.46 8.80 -20.24
CA ILE A 328 -19.91 7.43 -20.57
C ILE A 328 -21.42 7.29 -20.33
N ASN A 329 -21.93 7.80 -19.20
CA ASN A 329 -23.35 7.74 -18.86
C ASN A 329 -24.25 8.61 -19.77
N CYS A 330 -23.66 9.47 -20.60
CA CYS A 330 -24.36 10.24 -21.62
C CYS A 330 -24.31 9.61 -23.03
N LEU A 331 -23.66 8.45 -23.19
CA LEU A 331 -23.68 7.72 -24.45
C LEU A 331 -25.09 7.18 -24.78
N PRO A 332 -25.43 7.00 -26.07
CA PRO A 332 -26.73 6.48 -26.47
C PRO A 332 -27.09 5.14 -25.81
N ALA A 333 -28.36 4.98 -25.44
CA ALA A 333 -28.85 3.73 -24.85
C ALA A 333 -28.54 2.53 -25.76
N GLY A 334 -28.00 1.45 -25.20
CA GLY A 334 -27.59 0.25 -25.93
C GLY A 334 -26.11 0.19 -26.33
N THR A 335 -25.38 1.31 -26.27
CA THR A 335 -23.92 1.35 -26.52
C THR A 335 -23.07 1.08 -25.28
N VAL A 336 -23.70 1.09 -24.10
CA VAL A 336 -23.04 0.97 -22.80
C VAL A 336 -23.73 -0.08 -21.94
N LYS A 337 -22.93 -0.93 -21.29
CA LYS A 337 -23.35 -1.77 -20.16
C LYS A 337 -22.42 -1.58 -18.98
N LYS A 338 -22.97 -1.54 -17.77
CA LYS A 338 -22.23 -1.32 -16.51
C LYS A 338 -22.22 -2.60 -15.67
N THR A 339 -21.11 -2.86 -14.98
CA THR A 339 -21.03 -3.83 -13.88
C THR A 339 -20.22 -3.27 -12.71
N ASP A 340 -20.32 -3.92 -11.55
CA ASP A 340 -19.67 -3.47 -10.31
C ASP A 340 -18.14 -3.64 -10.37
N GLY A 341 -17.41 -2.66 -9.81
CA GLY A 341 -15.95 -2.69 -9.76
C GLY A 341 -15.38 -3.88 -8.97
N GLY A 342 -16.15 -4.50 -8.08
CA GLY A 342 -15.81 -5.73 -7.36
C GLY A 342 -15.52 -6.92 -8.28
N ARG A 343 -16.02 -6.89 -9.52
CA ARG A 343 -15.74 -7.91 -10.56
C ARG A 343 -14.42 -7.69 -11.29
N PHE A 344 -13.59 -6.72 -10.88
CA PHE A 344 -12.29 -6.43 -11.48
C PHE A 344 -11.44 -7.69 -11.70
N VAL A 345 -11.25 -8.49 -10.64
CA VAL A 345 -10.35 -9.65 -10.68
C VAL A 345 -10.89 -10.73 -11.60
N GLU A 346 -12.19 -10.99 -11.55
CA GLU A 346 -12.90 -11.94 -12.41
C GLU A 346 -12.73 -11.56 -13.89
N ILE A 347 -13.01 -10.30 -14.23
CA ILE A 347 -12.90 -9.79 -15.60
C ILE A 347 -11.46 -9.86 -16.11
N MET A 348 -10.49 -9.40 -15.32
CA MET A 348 -9.07 -9.45 -15.72
C MET A 348 -8.59 -10.88 -15.95
N GLN A 349 -9.01 -11.82 -15.09
CA GLN A 349 -8.69 -13.24 -15.26
C GLN A 349 -9.40 -13.87 -16.46
N ALA A 350 -10.60 -13.43 -16.80
CA ALA A 350 -11.32 -13.89 -17.99
C ALA A 350 -10.64 -13.40 -19.28
N VAL A 351 -10.26 -12.11 -19.33
CA VAL A 351 -9.53 -11.53 -20.48
C VAL A 351 -8.19 -12.23 -20.69
N ALA A 352 -7.46 -12.54 -19.61
CA ALA A 352 -6.17 -13.22 -19.70
C ALA A 352 -6.25 -14.68 -20.20
N LYS A 353 -7.45 -15.28 -20.27
CA LYS A 353 -7.66 -16.61 -20.87
C LYS A 353 -7.88 -16.54 -22.38
N TRP A 354 -8.05 -15.37 -22.96
CA TRP A 354 -8.20 -15.23 -24.40
C TRP A 354 -6.84 -15.46 -25.05
N ASP A 355 -6.79 -16.42 -25.99
CA ASP A 355 -5.54 -16.80 -26.66
C ASP A 355 -5.14 -15.82 -27.78
N GLU A 356 -5.63 -14.58 -27.72
CA GLU A 356 -5.48 -13.57 -28.76
C GLU A 356 -5.10 -12.21 -28.17
N ALA A 357 -4.46 -11.38 -29.01
CA ALA A 357 -4.05 -10.05 -28.59
C ALA A 357 -5.27 -9.12 -28.40
N VAL A 358 -5.19 -8.31 -27.35
CA VAL A 358 -6.05 -7.16 -27.08
C VAL A 358 -5.19 -5.91 -27.05
N THR A 359 -5.81 -4.72 -27.15
CA THR A 359 -5.08 -3.46 -26.95
C THR A 359 -5.40 -2.90 -25.58
N PHE A 360 -4.42 -2.93 -24.68
CA PHE A 360 -4.48 -2.29 -23.38
C PHE A 360 -4.03 -0.85 -23.49
N ILE A 361 -4.83 0.08 -22.97
CA ILE A 361 -4.53 1.51 -22.99
C ILE A 361 -4.60 2.05 -21.58
N ALA A 362 -3.49 2.61 -21.10
CA ALA A 362 -3.45 3.42 -19.89
C ALA A 362 -3.18 4.87 -20.29
N HIS A 363 -4.04 5.78 -19.84
CA HIS A 363 -3.82 7.20 -20.02
C HIS A 363 -3.41 7.86 -18.70
N THR A 364 -2.56 8.87 -18.81
CA THR A 364 -2.29 9.88 -17.81
C THR A 364 -2.63 11.24 -18.43
N PRO A 365 -2.64 12.35 -17.67
CA PRO A 365 -2.82 13.68 -18.25
C PRO A 365 -1.82 14.02 -19.38
N ASP A 366 -0.62 13.42 -19.36
CA ASP A 366 0.49 13.78 -20.24
C ASP A 366 0.83 12.70 -21.28
N VAL A 367 0.44 11.45 -21.05
CA VAL A 367 0.83 10.29 -21.87
C VAL A 367 -0.33 9.32 -22.06
N ILE A 368 -0.53 8.90 -23.31
CA ILE A 368 -1.33 7.72 -23.66
C ILE A 368 -0.35 6.60 -23.97
N ALA A 369 -0.38 5.54 -23.14
CA ALA A 369 0.43 4.35 -23.34
C ALA A 369 -0.46 3.21 -23.82
N GLU A 370 -0.14 2.68 -25.01
CA GLU A 370 -0.86 1.58 -25.63
C GLU A 370 0.06 0.37 -25.76
N VAL A 371 -0.44 -0.81 -25.38
CA VAL A 371 0.25 -2.09 -25.54
C VAL A 371 -0.71 -3.08 -26.17
N THR A 372 -0.37 -3.58 -27.35
CA THR A 372 -1.12 -4.63 -28.03
C THR A 372 -0.41 -5.97 -27.86
N GLY A 373 -1.10 -6.93 -27.25
CA GLY A 373 -0.55 -8.25 -26.99
C GLY A 373 -1.51 -9.13 -26.20
N LYS A 374 -1.10 -10.38 -25.94
CA LYS A 374 -1.85 -11.25 -25.03
C LYS A 374 -1.71 -10.71 -23.61
N LEU A 375 -2.83 -10.55 -22.94
CA LEU A 375 -2.86 -9.99 -21.59
C LEU A 375 -2.46 -11.09 -20.59
N PRO A 376 -1.38 -10.93 -19.81
CA PRO A 376 -0.92 -12.00 -18.94
C PRO A 376 -1.94 -12.24 -17.82
N GLY A 377 -2.00 -13.48 -17.33
CA GLY A 377 -2.74 -13.81 -16.13
C GLY A 377 -2.22 -13.01 -14.92
N GLY A 378 -2.98 -12.97 -13.84
CA GLY A 378 -2.58 -12.23 -12.65
C GLY A 378 -3.21 -12.74 -11.36
N SER A 379 -2.66 -12.29 -10.24
CA SER A 379 -3.13 -12.62 -8.90
C SER A 379 -3.08 -11.41 -7.96
N VAL A 380 -4.00 -11.40 -7.00
CA VAL A 380 -4.02 -10.39 -5.95
C VAL A 380 -2.93 -10.69 -4.93
N GLY A 381 -2.13 -9.70 -4.62
CA GLY A 381 -1.07 -9.78 -3.62
C GLY A 381 -0.60 -8.39 -3.22
N ARG A 382 -0.30 -8.20 -1.94
CA ARG A 382 0.22 -6.93 -1.38
C ARG A 382 -0.65 -5.70 -1.68
N GLY A 383 -1.96 -5.90 -1.89
CA GLY A 383 -2.89 -4.80 -2.18
C GLY A 383 -3.05 -4.42 -3.65
N PHE A 384 -2.40 -5.15 -4.55
CA PHE A 384 -2.42 -4.93 -6.00
C PHE A 384 -2.88 -6.20 -6.72
N TYR A 385 -3.42 -6.05 -7.92
CA TYR A 385 -3.47 -7.09 -8.93
C TYR A 385 -2.13 -7.10 -9.65
N ASN A 386 -1.39 -8.20 -9.54
CA ASN A 386 -0.06 -8.34 -10.10
C ASN A 386 -0.14 -9.20 -11.35
N PHE A 387 0.35 -8.69 -12.48
CA PHE A 387 0.53 -9.50 -13.67
C PHE A 387 1.58 -10.59 -13.41
N LYS A 388 1.32 -11.81 -13.85
CA LYS A 388 2.28 -12.93 -13.88
C LYS A 388 3.32 -12.67 -14.98
N GLU A 389 4.39 -13.47 -15.01
CA GLU A 389 5.42 -13.40 -16.05
C GLU A 389 4.77 -13.25 -17.43
N ALA A 390 5.04 -12.12 -18.08
CA ALA A 390 4.55 -11.85 -19.42
C ALA A 390 5.61 -12.30 -20.42
N GLU A 391 5.16 -12.68 -21.62
CA GLU A 391 6.08 -12.92 -22.73
C GLU A 391 6.93 -11.68 -23.02
N PRO A 392 8.12 -11.82 -23.62
CA PRO A 392 8.95 -10.69 -24.00
C PRO A 392 8.15 -9.66 -24.82
N GLY A 393 8.05 -8.42 -24.33
CA GLY A 393 7.27 -7.35 -24.96
C GLY A 393 5.81 -7.26 -24.50
N GLY A 394 5.37 -8.10 -23.57
CA GLY A 394 4.04 -8.05 -22.96
C GLY A 394 3.90 -7.00 -21.85
N ILE A 395 2.69 -6.92 -21.30
CA ILE A 395 2.38 -5.96 -20.22
C ILE A 395 2.93 -6.47 -18.89
N HIS A 396 3.67 -5.62 -18.18
CA HIS A 396 4.11 -5.88 -16.82
C HIS A 396 3.61 -4.80 -15.87
N GLY A 397 3.44 -5.14 -14.59
CA GLY A 397 3.16 -4.15 -13.54
C GLY A 397 2.14 -4.59 -12.50
N HIS A 398 1.67 -3.58 -11.76
CA HIS A 398 0.81 -3.75 -10.59
C HIS A 398 -0.36 -2.76 -10.69
N ILE A 399 -1.59 -3.25 -10.57
CA ILE A 399 -2.79 -2.42 -10.61
C ILE A 399 -3.41 -2.33 -9.22
N TYR A 400 -3.68 -1.11 -8.76
CA TYR A 400 -4.38 -0.88 -7.50
C TYR A 400 -5.89 -1.15 -7.66
N TYR A 401 -6.25 -2.43 -7.73
CA TYR A 401 -7.57 -2.89 -8.15
C TYR A 401 -8.72 -2.43 -7.26
N GLU A 402 -8.48 -2.20 -5.97
CA GLU A 402 -9.50 -1.72 -5.01
C GLU A 402 -9.94 -0.27 -5.24
N ASN A 403 -9.30 0.42 -6.18
CA ASN A 403 -9.73 1.73 -6.65
C ASN A 403 -10.81 1.63 -7.73
N CYS A 404 -11.01 0.45 -8.34
CA CYS A 404 -12.02 0.24 -9.35
C CYS A 404 -13.41 0.25 -8.72
N THR A 405 -14.26 1.19 -9.11
CA THR A 405 -15.65 1.32 -8.62
C THR A 405 -16.67 0.80 -9.61
N ALA A 406 -16.36 0.82 -10.90
CA ALA A 406 -17.21 0.31 -11.96
C ALA A 406 -16.38 -0.18 -13.15
N VAL A 407 -16.95 -1.11 -13.93
CA VAL A 407 -16.44 -1.49 -15.24
C VAL A 407 -17.55 -1.30 -16.27
N TYR A 408 -17.23 -0.65 -17.38
CA TYR A 408 -18.17 -0.40 -18.47
C TYR A 408 -17.73 -1.12 -19.74
N LEU A 409 -18.65 -1.88 -20.33
CA LEU A 409 -18.53 -2.30 -21.73
C LEU A 409 -19.07 -1.16 -22.60
N VAL A 410 -18.24 -0.65 -23.49
CA VAL A 410 -18.57 0.46 -24.39
C VAL A 410 -18.40 0.00 -25.84
N GLU A 411 -19.48 0.08 -26.61
CA GLU A 411 -19.56 -0.30 -28.02
C GLU A 411 -19.98 0.93 -28.85
N ARG A 412 -19.04 1.50 -29.61
CA ARG A 412 -19.29 2.71 -30.39
C ARG A 412 -18.31 2.89 -31.55
N PRO A 413 -18.66 3.66 -32.59
CA PRO A 413 -17.70 4.07 -33.60
C PRO A 413 -16.69 5.08 -33.05
N PHE A 414 -15.44 4.99 -33.51
CA PHE A 414 -14.37 5.95 -33.23
C PHE A 414 -13.54 6.14 -34.49
N MET A 415 -13.36 7.39 -34.93
CA MET A 415 -12.64 7.74 -36.17
C MET A 415 -13.09 6.93 -37.40
N GLY A 416 -14.41 6.70 -37.53
CA GLY A 416 -15.00 6.00 -38.69
C GLY A 416 -14.91 4.46 -38.64
N LYS A 417 -14.47 3.86 -37.52
CA LYS A 417 -14.47 2.40 -37.32
C LYS A 417 -15.17 2.02 -36.02
N ASP A 418 -15.87 0.88 -36.02
CA ASP A 418 -16.46 0.36 -34.79
C ASP A 418 -15.38 -0.05 -33.79
N THR A 419 -15.65 0.21 -32.51
CA THR A 419 -14.78 -0.15 -31.38
C THR A 419 -15.60 -0.78 -30.26
N VAL A 420 -15.00 -1.76 -29.58
CA VAL A 420 -15.55 -2.43 -28.40
C VAL A 420 -14.48 -2.42 -27.32
N SER A 421 -14.82 -1.94 -26.12
CA SER A 421 -13.85 -1.78 -25.04
C SER A 421 -14.43 -2.00 -23.64
N LEU A 422 -13.58 -2.52 -22.75
CA LEU A 422 -13.79 -2.51 -21.30
C LEU A 422 -13.12 -1.27 -20.71
N ASN A 423 -13.85 -0.48 -19.95
CA ASN A 423 -13.39 0.75 -19.33
C ASN A 423 -13.48 0.59 -17.81
N PHE A 424 -12.33 0.57 -17.13
CA PHE A 424 -12.25 0.39 -15.68
C PHE A 424 -12.21 1.76 -15.03
N ILE A 425 -13.17 2.06 -14.16
CA ILE A 425 -13.39 3.41 -13.60
C ILE A 425 -12.94 3.46 -12.16
N ASN A 426 -12.20 4.51 -11.81
CA ASN A 426 -11.72 4.75 -10.46
C ASN A 426 -12.74 5.53 -9.60
N ARG A 427 -12.42 5.71 -8.32
CA ARG A 427 -13.27 6.46 -7.37
C ARG A 427 -13.55 7.91 -7.73
N SER A 428 -12.74 8.54 -8.58
CA SER A 428 -12.95 9.92 -9.04
C SER A 428 -13.68 9.99 -10.40
N GLY A 429 -14.31 8.89 -10.85
CA GLY A 429 -14.98 8.80 -12.15
C GLY A 429 -14.04 8.85 -13.35
N GLY A 430 -12.72 8.70 -13.16
CA GLY A 430 -11.72 8.65 -14.22
C GLY A 430 -11.44 7.22 -14.69
N ALA A 431 -10.96 7.03 -15.92
CA ALA A 431 -10.52 5.71 -16.36
C ALA A 431 -9.19 5.34 -15.69
N MET A 432 -9.11 4.16 -15.07
CA MET A 432 -7.86 3.56 -14.64
C MET A 432 -7.03 3.12 -15.85
N PHE A 433 -7.70 2.42 -16.78
CA PHE A 433 -7.19 1.94 -18.05
C PHE A 433 -8.38 1.38 -18.85
N LYS A 434 -8.11 1.02 -20.10
CA LYS A 434 -9.08 0.46 -21.05
C LYS A 434 -8.51 -0.77 -21.73
N ILE A 435 -9.37 -1.72 -22.07
CA ILE A 435 -9.00 -2.89 -22.87
C ILE A 435 -9.90 -2.91 -24.10
N TYR A 436 -9.32 -2.73 -25.28
CA TYR A 436 -10.00 -2.75 -26.57
C TYR A 436 -9.90 -4.13 -27.21
N VAL A 437 -10.98 -4.53 -27.88
CA VAL A 437 -10.97 -5.68 -28.80
C VAL A 437 -9.90 -5.47 -29.86
N GLY A 438 -9.07 -6.49 -30.06
CA GLY A 438 -8.06 -6.53 -31.09
C GLY A 438 -8.67 -6.60 -32.49
N ARG A 439 -7.86 -6.23 -33.48
CA ARG A 439 -8.22 -6.39 -34.89
C ARG A 439 -7.49 -7.58 -35.52
N ASP A 440 -8.07 -8.15 -36.55
CA ASP A 440 -7.42 -9.15 -37.39
C ASP A 440 -6.52 -8.49 -38.45
N GLU A 441 -5.92 -9.31 -39.33
CA GLU A 441 -5.03 -8.87 -40.40
C GLU A 441 -5.75 -7.98 -41.43
N ASN A 442 -7.08 -8.09 -41.54
CA ASN A 442 -7.92 -7.27 -42.42
C ASN A 442 -8.38 -5.97 -41.74
N GLY A 443 -8.05 -5.78 -40.46
CA GLY A 443 -8.47 -4.62 -39.67
C GLY A 443 -9.90 -4.72 -39.15
N GLU A 444 -10.53 -5.89 -39.20
CA GLU A 444 -11.86 -6.16 -38.63
C GLU A 444 -11.77 -6.49 -37.14
N LEU A 445 -12.81 -6.18 -36.37
CA LEU A 445 -12.83 -6.53 -34.95
C LEU A 445 -12.98 -8.04 -34.78
N ARG A 446 -12.23 -8.61 -33.83
CA ARG A 446 -12.30 -10.03 -33.51
C ARG A 446 -13.64 -10.38 -32.84
N GLN A 447 -14.51 -11.06 -33.60
CA GLN A 447 -15.89 -11.34 -33.19
C GLN A 447 -15.99 -12.19 -31.91
N ASN A 448 -15.10 -13.18 -31.76
CA ASN A 448 -14.97 -13.99 -30.55
C ASN A 448 -14.64 -13.16 -29.30
N GLN A 449 -13.81 -12.13 -29.41
CA GLN A 449 -13.51 -11.22 -28.28
C GLN A 449 -14.72 -10.34 -27.93
N ILE A 450 -15.47 -9.88 -28.93
CA ILE A 450 -16.71 -9.11 -28.71
C ILE A 450 -17.72 -9.96 -27.93
N GLU A 451 -17.93 -11.20 -28.37
CA GLU A 451 -18.85 -12.14 -27.71
C GLU A 451 -18.41 -12.44 -26.27
N ALA A 452 -17.10 -12.66 -26.06
CA ALA A 452 -16.54 -12.86 -24.74
C ALA A 452 -16.71 -11.63 -23.83
N MET A 453 -16.49 -10.41 -24.34
CA MET A 453 -16.75 -9.17 -23.59
C MET A 453 -18.22 -9.02 -23.24
N ARG A 454 -19.14 -9.26 -24.18
CA ARG A 454 -20.58 -9.18 -23.92
C ARG A 454 -21.04 -10.22 -22.90
N ALA A 455 -20.47 -11.43 -22.92
CA ALA A 455 -20.79 -12.48 -21.96
C ALA A 455 -20.45 -12.10 -20.52
N LEU A 456 -19.40 -11.31 -20.29
CA LEU A 456 -19.06 -10.79 -18.95
C LEU A 456 -20.16 -9.89 -18.36
N PHE A 457 -21.02 -9.31 -19.20
CA PHE A 457 -22.10 -8.38 -18.84
C PHE A 457 -23.49 -8.97 -19.08
N ALA A 458 -23.59 -10.24 -19.48
CA ALA A 458 -24.86 -10.94 -19.51
C ALA A 458 -25.28 -11.22 -18.06
N GLU A 459 -26.48 -10.79 -17.65
CA GLU A 459 -27.00 -11.06 -16.32
C GLU A 459 -27.01 -12.57 -16.05
N GLY A 460 -26.20 -13.00 -15.10
CA GLY A 460 -26.30 -14.33 -14.54
C GLY A 460 -27.63 -14.47 -13.81
N LYS A 461 -28.53 -15.29 -14.35
CA LYS A 461 -29.55 -15.97 -13.55
C LYS A 461 -28.83 -16.72 -12.42
N GLY A 462 -28.88 -16.17 -11.20
CA GLY A 462 -28.67 -16.89 -9.95
C GLY A 462 -27.22 -17.17 -9.53
N ALA A 463 -26.83 -16.55 -8.41
CA ALA A 463 -26.44 -17.26 -7.19
C ALA A 463 -26.73 -16.36 -5.99
#